data_AF-A0A6H9LME9-F1
#
_entry.id   AF-A0A6H9LME9-F1
#
_cell.length_a   1.000
_cell.length_b   1.000
_cell.length_c   1.000
_cell.angle_alpha   90.00
_cell.angle_beta   90.00
_cell.angle_gamma   90.00
#
_symmetry.space_group_name_H-M   'P 1'
#
loop_
_entity.id
_entity.type
_entity.pdbx_description
1 polymer ?
#
loop_
_entity_poly.entity_id
_entity_poly.type
_entity_poly.pdbx_seq_one_letter_code
_entity_poly.pdbx_strand_id
1 'polypeptide(L)'
;MKKTIFLLLMLLTAAVQADESKPWVDMINCPICNNVTAEEGLAENMTWEHQLTATGMVSSFTVKPEFMPHFKRAKAGMKEKIDLVMAGDKLDICGYCTSVTDLLKVGVKADNVITKGSDVMVLSSIDAEMIKKIHAHGQATIDFLK
;
A
#
# COMPACT_ATOMS: atom_id res chain seq x y z
N MET A 1 53.54 34.58 -1.65
CA MET A 1 53.18 33.38 -0.86
C MET A 1 51.66 33.33 -0.71
N LYS A 2 50.98 32.85 -1.75
CA LYS A 2 49.52 32.70 -1.85
C LYS A 2 49.36 31.47 -2.73
N LYS A 3 48.75 30.38 -2.24
CA LYS A 3 48.24 29.19 -3.00
C LYS A 3 48.34 27.90 -2.16
N THR A 4 47.69 27.80 -1.00
CA THR A 4 47.51 26.49 -0.35
C THR A 4 46.33 26.37 0.61
N ILE A 5 45.25 27.14 0.41
CA ILE A 5 44.04 27.03 1.25
C ILE A 5 42.81 27.19 0.36
N PHE A 6 42.52 26.21 -0.51
CA PHE A 6 41.23 26.17 -1.22
C PHE A 6 40.80 24.75 -1.64
N LEU A 7 41.49 23.70 -1.19
CA LEU A 7 41.29 22.33 -1.70
C LEU A 7 40.69 21.35 -0.66
N LEU A 8 40.17 21.84 0.47
CA LEU A 8 39.64 20.98 1.53
C LEU A 8 38.12 21.11 1.76
N LEU A 9 37.40 21.91 0.96
CA LEU A 9 35.98 22.21 1.17
C LEU A 9 35.04 21.64 0.06
N MET A 10 35.51 20.66 -0.72
CA MET A 10 34.72 20.04 -1.82
C MET A 10 34.46 18.53 -1.64
N LEU A 11 34.87 17.92 -0.53
CA LEU A 11 34.78 16.46 -0.31
C LEU A 11 33.72 16.05 0.74
N LEU A 12 32.75 16.92 1.01
CA LEU A 12 31.68 16.68 1.99
C LEU A 12 30.27 16.69 1.37
N THR A 13 30.15 16.58 0.05
CA THR A 13 28.93 16.02 -0.56
C THR A 13 29.00 14.51 -0.40
N ALA A 14 28.91 14.05 0.86
CA ALA A 14 28.60 12.68 1.16
C ALA A 14 27.33 12.35 0.37
N ALA A 15 27.46 11.40 -0.54
CA ALA A 15 26.37 10.80 -1.27
C ALA A 15 25.34 10.34 -0.23
N VAL A 16 24.28 11.12 -0.06
CA VAL A 16 22.99 10.58 0.37
C VAL A 16 22.59 9.69 -0.78
N GLN A 17 23.03 8.43 -0.74
CA GLN A 17 22.36 7.35 -1.43
C GLN A 17 20.97 7.33 -0.80
N ALA A 18 20.06 8.12 -1.37
CA ALA A 18 18.64 7.94 -1.14
C ALA A 18 18.39 6.48 -1.49
N ASP A 19 18.09 5.67 -0.48
CA ASP A 19 17.63 4.32 -0.68
C ASP A 19 16.42 4.43 -1.61
N GLU A 20 16.58 4.01 -2.88
CA GLU A 20 15.53 4.05 -3.92
C GLU A 20 14.44 3.00 -3.63
N SER A 21 14.18 2.71 -2.35
CA SER A 21 13.09 1.86 -1.94
C SER A 21 11.78 2.58 -2.25
N LYS A 22 10.89 1.88 -2.98
CA LYS A 22 9.57 2.41 -3.31
C LYS A 22 8.84 2.80 -2.02
N PRO A 23 8.07 3.90 -2.02
CA PRO A 23 7.21 4.24 -0.90
C PRO A 23 6.27 3.08 -0.57
N TRP A 24 6.00 2.88 0.72
CA TRP A 24 5.07 1.84 1.16
C TRP A 24 3.69 2.05 0.53
N VAL A 25 3.17 3.27 0.59
CA VAL A 25 1.93 3.67 -0.08
C VAL A 25 2.23 4.92 -0.89
N ASP A 26 1.81 4.92 -2.16
CA ASP A 26 1.87 6.08 -3.04
C ASP A 26 0.49 6.32 -3.64
N MET A 27 -0.27 7.25 -3.06
CA MET A 27 -1.64 7.53 -3.48
C MET A 27 -1.73 8.24 -4.83
N ILE A 28 -0.63 8.78 -5.33
CA ILE A 28 -0.61 9.62 -6.53
C ILE A 28 -0.06 8.82 -7.73
N ASN A 29 1.10 8.18 -7.56
CA ASN A 29 1.78 7.51 -8.69
C ASN A 29 1.46 6.02 -8.79
N CYS A 30 0.97 5.37 -7.72
CA CYS A 30 0.58 3.97 -7.83
C CYS A 30 -0.68 3.82 -8.71
N PRO A 31 -0.63 3.05 -9.80
CA PRO A 31 -1.76 2.89 -10.72
C PRO A 31 -2.96 2.17 -10.11
N ILE A 32 -2.80 1.55 -8.93
CA ILE A 32 -3.92 1.02 -8.16
C ILE A 32 -4.52 2.14 -7.30
N CYS A 33 -3.71 2.80 -6.47
CA CYS A 33 -4.17 3.81 -5.52
C CYS A 33 -4.72 5.08 -6.19
N ASN A 34 -4.25 5.42 -7.39
CA ASN A 34 -4.71 6.61 -8.12
C ASN A 34 -6.21 6.58 -8.44
N ASN A 35 -6.85 5.40 -8.48
CA ASN A 35 -8.29 5.29 -8.67
C ASN A 35 -9.09 5.89 -7.49
N VAL A 36 -8.49 5.91 -6.29
CA VAL A 36 -9.09 6.55 -5.12
C VAL A 36 -8.93 8.07 -5.19
N THR A 37 -7.74 8.56 -5.53
CA THR A 37 -7.46 10.00 -5.59
C THR A 37 -8.05 10.68 -6.82
N ALA A 38 -8.37 9.92 -7.88
CA ALA A 38 -9.09 10.42 -9.04
C ALA A 38 -10.58 10.67 -8.79
N GLU A 39 -11.15 10.11 -7.72
CA GLU A 39 -12.54 10.33 -7.34
C GLU A 39 -12.66 11.52 -6.38
N GLU A 40 -13.29 12.59 -6.85
CA GLU A 40 -13.42 13.84 -6.10
C GLU A 40 -14.04 13.63 -4.71
N GLY A 41 -13.33 14.08 -3.67
CA GLY A 41 -13.76 14.01 -2.27
C GLY A 41 -13.71 12.62 -1.64
N LEU A 42 -13.35 11.56 -2.37
CA LEU A 42 -13.36 10.20 -1.82
C LEU A 42 -12.29 10.00 -0.75
N ALA A 43 -11.07 10.44 -1.01
CA ALA A 43 -9.93 10.23 -0.11
C ALA A 43 -10.15 10.90 1.26
N GLU A 44 -10.76 12.08 1.29
CA GLU A 44 -11.05 12.85 2.50
C GLU A 44 -12.24 12.29 3.29
N ASN A 45 -13.08 11.48 2.64
CA ASN A 45 -14.30 10.90 3.22
C ASN A 45 -14.19 9.38 3.39
N MET A 46 -12.97 8.86 3.34
CA MET A 46 -12.62 7.48 3.59
C MET A 46 -11.62 7.39 4.75
N THR A 47 -11.82 6.45 5.65
CA THR A 47 -10.81 6.02 6.61
C THR A 47 -10.27 4.67 6.21
N TRP A 48 -8.99 4.45 6.51
CA TRP A 48 -8.33 3.18 6.29
C TRP A 48 -7.70 2.71 7.59
N GLU A 49 -8.02 1.49 8.00
CA GLU A 49 -7.56 0.91 9.25
C GLU A 49 -7.04 -0.51 9.02
N HIS A 50 -6.10 -0.93 9.87
CA HIS A 50 -5.55 -2.28 9.89
C HIS A 50 -5.52 -2.79 11.33
N GLN A 51 -5.87 -4.06 11.50
CA GLN A 51 -5.79 -4.76 12.78
C GLN A 51 -5.16 -6.14 12.57
N LEU A 52 -4.17 -6.47 13.38
CA LEU A 52 -3.59 -7.81 13.39
C LEU A 52 -4.51 -8.76 14.17
N THR A 53 -4.61 -10.00 13.72
CA THR A 53 -5.33 -11.09 14.39
C THR A 53 -4.38 -12.24 14.68
N ALA A 54 -4.81 -13.23 15.48
CA ALA A 54 -3.97 -14.40 15.77
C ALA A 54 -3.55 -15.18 14.52
N THR A 55 -4.34 -15.13 13.44
CA THR A 55 -4.13 -15.90 12.20
C THR A 55 -3.85 -15.04 10.97
N GLY A 56 -3.67 -13.72 11.13
CA GLY A 56 -3.39 -12.82 10.02
C GLY A 56 -3.76 -11.37 10.34
N MET A 57 -4.58 -10.75 9.47
CA MET A 57 -5.00 -9.36 9.64
C MET A 57 -6.39 -9.07 9.06
N VAL A 58 -6.95 -7.95 9.49
CA VAL A 58 -8.14 -7.31 8.93
C VAL A 58 -7.75 -5.91 8.46
N SER A 59 -8.03 -5.60 7.20
CA SER A 59 -7.96 -4.24 6.63
C SER A 59 -9.38 -3.76 6.38
N SER A 60 -9.72 -2.55 6.81
CA SER A 60 -11.03 -1.96 6.57
C SER A 60 -10.90 -0.57 5.96
N PHE A 61 -11.63 -0.36 4.86
CA PHE A 61 -11.98 0.98 4.40
C PHE A 61 -13.39 1.29 4.89
N THR A 62 -13.57 2.43 5.56
CA THR A 62 -14.90 2.96 5.90
C THR A 62 -15.11 4.25 5.15
N VAL A 63 -16.25 4.38 4.47
CA VAL A 63 -16.56 5.49 3.57
C VAL A 63 -17.89 6.09 3.98
N LYS A 64 -17.97 7.42 3.99
CA LYS A 64 -19.25 8.09 4.25
C LYS A 64 -20.30 7.66 3.21
N PRO A 65 -21.56 7.41 3.59
CA PRO A 65 -22.57 6.85 2.69
C PRO A 65 -22.74 7.59 1.36
N GLU A 66 -22.62 8.91 1.36
CA GLU A 66 -22.73 9.77 0.17
C GLU A 66 -21.56 9.59 -0.81
N PHE A 67 -20.40 9.12 -0.35
CA PHE A 67 -19.22 8.81 -1.18
C PHE A 67 -19.14 7.34 -1.61
N MET A 68 -20.06 6.47 -1.16
CA MET A 68 -20.06 5.05 -1.57
C MET A 68 -20.13 4.82 -3.09
N PRO A 69 -20.86 5.63 -3.89
CA PRO A 69 -20.81 5.50 -5.35
C PRO A 69 -19.41 5.78 -5.93
N HIS A 70 -18.69 6.75 -5.37
CA HIS A 70 -17.30 7.07 -5.75
C HIS A 70 -16.38 5.90 -5.40
N PHE A 71 -16.50 5.39 -4.17
CA PHE A 71 -15.72 4.23 -3.72
C PHE A 71 -15.95 3.00 -4.59
N LYS A 72 -17.18 2.73 -5.02
CA LYS A 72 -17.49 1.61 -5.92
C LYS A 72 -16.80 1.73 -7.28
N ARG A 73 -16.74 2.95 -7.85
CA ARG A 73 -16.02 3.19 -9.12
C ARG A 73 -14.51 3.05 -8.93
N ALA A 74 -13.95 3.67 -7.90
CA ALA A 74 -12.54 3.52 -7.53
C ALA A 74 -12.16 2.04 -7.37
N LYS A 75 -12.97 1.28 -6.60
CA LYS A 75 -12.75 -0.16 -6.37
C LYS A 75 -12.79 -0.98 -7.66
N ALA A 76 -13.69 -0.66 -8.59
CA ALA A 76 -13.72 -1.33 -9.89
C ALA A 76 -12.41 -1.11 -10.67
N GLY A 77 -11.91 0.13 -10.71
CA GLY A 77 -10.62 0.45 -11.33
C GLY A 77 -9.44 -0.20 -10.63
N MET A 78 -9.42 -0.19 -9.29
CA MET A 78 -8.41 -0.90 -8.50
C MET A 78 -8.39 -2.39 -8.80
N LYS A 79 -9.57 -3.03 -8.86
CA LYS A 79 -9.69 -4.46 -9.20
C LYS A 79 -9.12 -4.76 -10.58
N GLU A 80 -9.44 -3.95 -11.59
CA GLU A 80 -8.90 -4.12 -12.94
C GLU A 80 -7.36 -4.12 -12.93
N LYS A 81 -6.74 -3.17 -12.22
CA LYS A 81 -5.27 -3.10 -12.14
C LYS A 81 -4.65 -4.23 -11.32
N ILE A 82 -5.30 -4.67 -10.26
CA ILE A 82 -4.88 -5.86 -9.50
C ILE A 82 -4.95 -7.11 -10.39
N ASP A 83 -6.02 -7.28 -11.16
CA ASP A 83 -6.18 -8.43 -12.06
C ASP A 83 -5.06 -8.45 -13.12
N LEU A 84 -4.64 -7.30 -13.66
CA LEU A 84 -3.49 -7.19 -14.57
C LEU A 84 -2.19 -7.63 -13.91
N VAL A 85 -1.90 -7.16 -12.70
CA VAL A 85 -0.70 -7.57 -11.94
C VAL A 85 -0.70 -9.07 -11.66
N MET A 86 -1.85 -9.63 -11.29
CA MET A 86 -2.00 -11.07 -11.04
C MET A 86 -1.88 -11.90 -12.32
N ALA A 87 -2.24 -11.35 -13.48
CA ALA A 87 -2.02 -11.94 -14.79
C ALA A 87 -0.56 -11.83 -15.28
N GLY A 88 0.31 -11.14 -14.54
CA GLY A 88 1.74 -11.02 -14.82
C GLY A 88 2.17 -9.70 -15.48
N ASP A 89 1.28 -8.72 -15.57
CA ASP A 89 1.62 -7.40 -16.08
C ASP A 89 2.59 -6.66 -15.14
N LYS A 90 3.45 -5.81 -15.70
CA LYS A 90 4.53 -5.11 -14.97
C LYS A 90 4.13 -3.68 -14.63
N LEU A 91 3.04 -3.53 -13.87
CA LEU A 91 2.64 -2.23 -13.37
C LEU A 91 3.58 -1.76 -12.25
N ASP A 92 3.92 -0.47 -12.26
CA ASP A 92 4.76 0.15 -11.24
C ASP A 92 3.95 0.44 -9.97
N ILE A 93 3.68 -0.59 -9.17
CA ILE A 93 2.87 -0.51 -7.95
C ILE A 93 3.74 -0.18 -6.72
N CYS A 94 3.11 0.43 -5.71
CA CYS A 94 3.72 0.75 -4.41
C CYS A 94 3.99 -0.51 -3.55
N GLY A 95 4.76 -0.34 -2.47
CA GLY A 95 5.16 -1.44 -1.58
C GLY A 95 3.98 -2.22 -0.99
N TYR A 96 2.89 -1.54 -0.64
CA TYR A 96 1.66 -2.15 -0.13
C TYR A 96 1.07 -3.14 -1.14
N CYS A 97 0.86 -2.70 -2.37
CA CYS A 97 0.28 -3.54 -3.42
C CYS A 97 1.23 -4.69 -3.82
N THR A 98 2.54 -4.44 -3.87
CA THR A 98 3.54 -5.51 -4.06
C THR A 98 3.39 -6.57 -2.96
N SER A 99 3.36 -6.14 -1.70
CA SER A 99 3.26 -7.03 -0.55
C SER A 99 1.96 -7.85 -0.54
N VAL A 100 0.80 -7.23 -0.80
CA VAL A 100 -0.47 -7.97 -0.89
C VAL A 100 -0.44 -8.98 -2.04
N THR A 101 -0.03 -8.57 -3.24
CA THR A 101 -0.02 -9.49 -4.39
C THR A 101 0.96 -10.65 -4.21
N ASP A 102 2.09 -10.44 -3.55
CA ASP A 102 3.02 -11.52 -3.21
C ASP A 102 2.44 -12.49 -2.19
N LEU A 103 1.72 -12.01 -1.18
CA LEU A 103 0.98 -12.86 -0.23
C LEU A 103 -0.07 -13.73 -0.96
N LEU A 104 -0.83 -13.13 -1.89
CA LEU A 104 -1.83 -13.84 -2.68
C LEU A 104 -1.21 -14.90 -3.60
N LYS A 105 -0.07 -14.60 -4.24
CA LYS A 105 0.65 -15.54 -5.12
C LYS A 105 1.15 -16.79 -4.38
N VAL A 106 1.48 -16.67 -3.10
CA VAL A 106 1.90 -17.82 -2.27
C VAL A 106 0.74 -18.52 -1.56
N GLY A 107 -0.50 -18.17 -1.89
CA GLY A 107 -1.69 -18.89 -1.45
C GLY A 107 -2.30 -18.43 -0.13
N VAL A 108 -1.96 -17.23 0.36
CA VAL A 108 -2.69 -16.61 1.48
C VAL A 108 -4.16 -16.44 1.10
N LYS A 109 -5.06 -16.82 2.00
CA LYS A 109 -6.50 -16.66 1.79
C LYS A 109 -6.89 -15.20 2.01
N ALA A 110 -7.67 -14.66 1.08
CA ALA A 110 -8.26 -13.34 1.17
C ALA A 110 -9.78 -13.43 1.08
N ASP A 111 -10.45 -13.05 2.16
CA ASP A 111 -11.90 -12.92 2.20
C ASP A 111 -12.27 -11.43 2.15
N ASN A 112 -13.27 -11.08 1.36
CA ASN A 112 -13.75 -9.71 1.26
C ASN A 112 -15.21 -9.62 1.66
N VAL A 113 -15.52 -8.72 2.59
CA VAL A 113 -16.87 -8.44 3.08
C VAL A 113 -17.18 -6.98 2.78
N ILE A 114 -18.16 -6.76 1.91
CA ILE A 114 -18.65 -5.41 1.57
C ILE A 114 -19.94 -5.17 2.33
N THR A 115 -20.01 -4.05 3.04
CA THR A 115 -21.22 -3.59 3.74
C THR A 115 -21.74 -2.29 3.12
N LYS A 116 -22.75 -1.67 3.75
CA LYS A 116 -23.31 -0.40 3.27
C LYS A 116 -22.30 0.75 3.30
N GLY A 117 -21.33 0.72 4.22
CA GLY A 117 -20.39 1.82 4.45
C GLY A 117 -18.93 1.39 4.57
N SER A 118 -18.63 0.10 4.41
CA SER A 118 -17.28 -0.40 4.58
C SER A 118 -16.93 -1.51 3.61
N ASP A 119 -15.65 -1.66 3.34
CA ASP A 119 -15.04 -2.77 2.62
C ASP A 119 -13.95 -3.38 3.49
N VAL A 120 -14.14 -4.63 3.87
CA VAL A 120 -13.30 -5.33 4.81
C VAL A 120 -12.61 -6.48 4.10
N MET A 121 -11.28 -6.44 4.07
CA MET A 121 -10.43 -7.52 3.59
C MET A 121 -9.82 -8.25 4.78
N VAL A 122 -9.97 -9.57 4.82
CA VAL A 122 -9.32 -10.43 5.81
C VAL A 122 -8.26 -11.25 5.09
N LEU A 123 -6.99 -11.09 5.49
CA LEU A 123 -5.93 -12.01 5.07
C LEU A 123 -5.66 -12.98 6.22
N SER A 124 -5.71 -14.28 5.93
CA SER A 124 -5.50 -15.31 6.96
C SER A 124 -4.72 -16.52 6.45
N SER A 125 -4.06 -17.20 7.39
CA SER A 125 -3.39 -18.47 7.14
C SER A 125 -3.38 -19.34 8.40
N ILE A 126 -3.14 -20.63 8.21
CA ILE A 126 -2.83 -21.59 9.30
C ILE A 126 -1.32 -21.92 9.33
N ASP A 127 -0.57 -21.51 8.31
CA ASP A 127 0.88 -21.68 8.25
C ASP A 127 1.57 -20.54 9.02
N ALA A 128 2.43 -20.89 9.97
CA ALA A 128 3.06 -19.93 10.87
C ALA A 128 3.97 -18.93 10.14
N GLU A 129 4.64 -19.35 9.07
CA GLU A 129 5.50 -18.45 8.28
C GLU A 129 4.65 -17.47 7.45
N MET A 130 3.51 -17.91 6.91
CA MET A 130 2.57 -17.01 6.24
C MET A 130 1.94 -16.02 7.23
N ILE A 131 1.58 -16.44 8.45
CA ILE A 131 1.07 -15.53 9.48
C ILE A 131 2.09 -14.42 9.76
N LYS A 132 3.38 -14.75 9.92
CA LYS A 132 4.45 -13.75 10.10
C LYS A 132 4.52 -12.76 8.95
N LYS A 133 4.40 -13.22 7.70
CA LYS A 133 4.40 -12.33 6.52
C LYS A 133 3.17 -11.42 6.47
N ILE A 134 1.99 -11.95 6.80
CA ILE A 134 0.76 -11.16 6.89
C ILE A 134 0.88 -10.11 8.01
N HIS A 135 1.44 -10.48 9.16
CA HIS A 135 1.70 -9.54 10.26
C HIS A 135 2.72 -8.47 9.88
N ALA A 136 3.80 -8.82 9.17
CA ALA A 136 4.77 -7.85 8.69
C ALA A 136 4.12 -6.84 7.74
N HIS A 137 3.30 -7.31 6.80
CA HIS A 137 2.50 -6.46 5.92
C HIS A 137 1.56 -5.54 6.73
N GLY A 138 0.78 -6.12 7.64
CA GLY A 138 -0.20 -5.38 8.43
C GLY A 138 0.46 -4.34 9.34
N GLN A 139 1.59 -4.68 9.97
CA GLN A 139 2.36 -3.77 10.82
C GLN A 139 2.95 -2.61 10.02
N ALA A 140 3.52 -2.86 8.84
CA ALA A 140 4.01 -1.80 7.97
C ALA A 140 2.91 -0.80 7.59
N THR A 141 1.70 -1.29 7.32
CA THR A 141 0.54 -0.42 7.05
C THR A 141 0.07 0.33 8.30
N ILE A 142 0.01 -0.32 9.46
CA ILE A 142 -0.32 0.34 10.73
C ILE A 142 0.65 1.47 11.03
N ASP A 143 1.95 1.26 10.79
CA ASP A 143 2.96 2.28 11.05
C ASP A 143 2.94 3.41 10.01
N PHE A 144 2.56 3.14 8.77
CA PHE A 144 2.31 4.17 7.75
C PHE A 144 1.10 5.06 8.08
N LEU A 145 0.05 4.50 8.70
CA LEU A 145 -1.20 5.21 9.00
C LEU A 145 -1.15 6.08 10.27
N LYS A 146 -0.03 6.08 11.01
CA LYS A 146 0.19 6.91 12.20
C LYS A 146 0.86 8.23 11.84
#